data_AF-A0A8T9Q647-F1
#
_entry.id   AF-A0A8T9Q647-F1
#
_cell.length_a   1.000
_cell.length_b   1.000
_cell.length_c   1.000
_cell.angle_alpha   90.00
_cell.angle_beta   90.00
_cell.angle_gamma   90.00
#
_symmetry.space_group_name_H-M   'P 1'
#
loop_
_entity.id
_entity.type
_entity.pdbx_description
1 polymer ?
#
loop_
_entity_poly.entity_id
_entity_poly.type
_entity_poly.pdbx_seq_one_letter_code
_entity_poly.pdbx_strand_id
1 'polypeptide(L)'
;MKKYILLASLAIGGVSQALGQTVIQGDSMFLGLQIRKSSVAQVKAQLGNRYRAEKIVSVGTEKTRDGQCITTKRVTGVSMHFRKQGLICFVNTNTTKWRQGLALIEFDSTANVSSAKGIQPGKHRFSDVIAQYGPIDFDKKDNSLPAAQEISNDGEHWYTVLVFPTIRFISPGKKQPGENLLLRPVTGIWLENQY
;
A
#
# COMPACT_ATOMS: atom_id res chain seq x y z
N MET A 1 -52.64 -0.37 47.04
CA MET A 1 -51.91 -0.03 45.80
C MET A 1 -50.42 0.11 46.15
N LYS A 2 -49.57 -0.85 45.78
CA LYS A 2 -48.11 -0.78 45.92
C LYS A 2 -47.51 -1.11 44.55
N LYS A 3 -46.82 -0.15 43.93
CA LYS A 3 -46.11 -0.32 42.66
C LYS A 3 -44.67 -0.71 42.98
N TYR A 4 -44.27 -1.92 42.62
CA TYR A 4 -42.87 -2.35 42.63
C TYR A 4 -42.23 -1.89 41.32
N ILE A 5 -41.22 -1.02 41.43
CA ILE A 5 -40.38 -0.62 40.29
C ILE A 5 -39.36 -1.74 40.09
N LEU A 6 -39.55 -2.52 39.02
CA LEU A 6 -38.60 -3.52 38.56
C LEU A 6 -37.62 -2.83 37.59
N LEU A 7 -36.45 -2.46 38.12
CA LEU A 7 -35.30 -2.03 37.31
C LEU A 7 -34.69 -3.28 36.66
N ALA A 8 -35.03 -3.48 35.39
CA ALA A 8 -34.39 -4.51 34.57
C ALA A 8 -33.00 -4.02 34.12
N SER A 9 -32.01 -4.76 34.58
CA SER A 9 -30.59 -4.67 34.31
C SER A 9 -30.27 -4.61 32.81
N LEU A 10 -29.72 -3.47 32.37
CA LEU A 10 -28.97 -3.37 31.11
C LEU A 10 -27.60 -4.00 31.33
N ALA A 11 -27.40 -5.24 30.90
CA ALA A 11 -26.07 -5.74 30.65
C ALA A 11 -26.06 -6.91 29.64
N ILE A 12 -25.12 -6.76 28.70
CA ILE A 12 -24.46 -7.79 27.89
C ILE A 12 -25.10 -8.09 26.53
N GLY A 13 -24.33 -7.85 25.47
CA GLY A 13 -24.48 -8.68 24.28
C GLY A 13 -23.92 -8.12 22.97
N GLY A 14 -22.61 -7.92 22.89
CA GLY A 14 -21.88 -8.04 21.62
C GLY A 14 -21.82 -6.79 20.75
N VAL A 15 -20.71 -6.05 20.84
CA VAL A 15 -20.13 -5.44 19.65
C VAL A 15 -19.68 -6.61 18.78
N SER A 16 -20.57 -7.11 17.93
CA SER A 16 -20.14 -7.89 16.78
C SER A 16 -19.27 -6.94 15.98
N GLN A 17 -17.96 -7.21 15.91
CA GLN A 17 -17.17 -6.65 14.82
C GLN A 17 -17.84 -7.17 13.56
N ALA A 18 -18.67 -6.33 12.93
CA ALA A 18 -19.02 -6.51 11.55
C ALA A 18 -17.73 -6.85 10.81
N LEU A 19 -17.80 -7.75 9.82
CA LEU A 19 -16.74 -8.00 8.84
C LEU A 19 -16.46 -6.68 8.11
N GLY A 20 -15.71 -5.83 8.80
CA GLY A 20 -15.67 -4.40 8.59
C GLY A 20 -14.61 -4.17 7.57
N GLN A 21 -15.04 -3.81 6.37
CA GLN A 21 -14.15 -3.29 5.38
C GLN A 21 -13.32 -2.15 5.99
N THR A 22 -11.99 -2.28 5.92
CA THR A 22 -11.09 -1.30 6.54
C THR A 22 -10.89 -0.11 5.61
N VAL A 23 -11.18 1.10 6.10
CA VAL A 23 -10.97 2.33 5.32
C VAL A 23 -9.51 2.78 5.45
N ILE A 24 -8.79 2.90 4.34
CA ILE A 24 -7.47 3.52 4.24
C ILE A 24 -7.64 5.01 3.92
N GLN A 25 -7.04 5.87 4.74
CA GLN A 25 -7.30 7.30 4.68
C GLN A 25 -6.68 8.01 3.47
N GLY A 26 -5.83 7.32 2.71
CA GLY A 26 -5.18 7.88 1.53
C GLY A 26 -4.16 8.96 1.87
N ASP A 27 -3.90 9.23 3.14
CA ASP A 27 -2.87 10.11 3.69
C ASP A 27 -1.59 9.33 4.06
N SER A 28 -1.43 8.14 3.48
CA SER A 28 -0.38 7.18 3.79
C SER A 28 -0.49 6.49 5.16
N MET A 29 -1.67 6.48 5.79
CA MET A 29 -1.92 5.79 7.05
C MET A 29 -2.77 4.52 6.88
N PHE A 30 -2.38 3.44 7.57
CA PHE A 30 -3.17 2.21 7.70
C PHE A 30 -2.99 1.60 9.09
N LEU A 31 -4.08 1.48 9.87
CA LEU A 31 -4.04 0.93 11.22
C LEU A 31 -2.97 1.57 12.13
N GLY A 32 -2.76 2.89 12.00
CA GLY A 32 -1.72 3.62 12.74
C GLY A 32 -0.29 3.43 12.19
N LEU A 33 -0.08 2.59 11.18
CA LEU A 33 1.16 2.56 10.42
C LEU A 33 1.23 3.77 9.50
N GLN A 34 2.39 4.45 9.50
CA GLN A 34 2.64 5.64 8.71
C GLN A 34 3.83 5.40 7.78
N ILE A 35 3.63 5.65 6.49
CA ILE A 35 4.71 5.63 5.49
C ILE A 35 5.84 6.59 5.94
N ARG A 36 7.09 6.18 5.71
CA ARG A 36 8.37 6.80 6.11
C ARG A 36 8.65 6.87 7.61
N LYS A 37 7.72 6.45 8.46
CA LYS A 37 7.89 6.54 9.92
C LYS A 37 7.87 5.18 10.60
N SER A 38 6.99 4.28 10.17
CA SER A 38 6.82 2.99 10.85
C SER A 38 8.02 2.07 10.62
N SER A 39 8.58 1.56 11.71
CA SER A 39 9.64 0.56 11.70
C SER A 39 9.12 -0.86 11.46
N VAL A 40 10.03 -1.79 11.19
CA VAL A 40 9.73 -3.23 11.12
C VAL A 40 9.03 -3.72 12.39
N ALA A 41 9.45 -3.25 13.57
CA ALA A 41 8.85 -3.65 14.84
C ALA A 41 7.40 -3.18 14.98
N GLN A 42 7.10 -1.94 14.55
CA GLN A 42 5.73 -1.41 14.55
C GLN A 42 4.83 -2.14 13.56
N VAL A 43 5.34 -2.48 12.37
CA VAL A 43 4.58 -3.29 11.38
C VAL A 43 4.21 -4.65 11.97
N LYS A 44 5.14 -5.34 12.64
CA LYS A 44 4.86 -6.62 13.31
C LYS A 44 3.88 -6.48 14.47
N ALA A 45 4.02 -5.44 15.28
CA ALA A 45 3.12 -5.19 16.39
C ALA A 45 1.67 -5.00 15.92
N GLN A 46 1.49 -4.32 14.78
CA GLN A 46 0.16 -4.01 14.25
C GLN A 46 -0.46 -5.15 13.44
N LEU A 47 0.32 -5.84 12.61
CA LEU A 47 -0.18 -6.84 11.66
C LEU A 47 0.07 -8.29 12.11
N GLY A 48 0.82 -8.46 13.20
CA GLY A 48 1.19 -9.75 13.77
C GLY A 48 2.44 -10.36 13.16
N ASN A 49 2.77 -11.57 13.63
CA ASN A 49 4.01 -12.28 13.27
C ASN A 49 3.84 -13.34 12.17
N ARG A 50 2.63 -13.51 11.63
CA ARG A 50 2.33 -14.52 10.60
C ARG A 50 2.50 -13.91 9.20
N TYR A 51 3.73 -13.80 8.75
CA TYR A 51 4.09 -13.30 7.42
C TYR A 51 5.30 -14.07 6.85
N ARG A 52 5.46 -14.04 5.52
CA ARG A 52 6.74 -14.40 4.86
C ARG A 52 7.55 -13.14 4.67
N ALA A 53 8.86 -13.16 4.95
CA ALA A 53 9.72 -12.01 4.70
C ALA A 53 10.82 -12.32 3.69
N GLU A 54 11.14 -11.32 2.89
CA GLU A 54 12.20 -11.35 1.89
C GLU A 54 13.12 -10.16 2.10
N LYS A 55 14.43 -10.41 2.12
CA LYS A 55 15.43 -9.34 2.29
C LYS A 55 15.70 -8.69 0.95
N ILE A 56 15.66 -7.37 0.92
CA ILE A 56 16.05 -6.57 -0.24
C ILE A 56 17.53 -6.28 -0.10
N VAL A 57 18.33 -6.72 -1.07
CA VAL A 57 19.78 -6.59 -1.07
C VAL A 57 20.19 -5.63 -2.17
N SER A 58 20.85 -4.54 -1.80
CA SER A 58 21.52 -3.67 -2.76
C SER A 58 22.97 -4.11 -2.93
N VAL A 59 23.42 -4.12 -4.18
CA VAL A 59 24.79 -4.45 -4.56
C VAL A 59 25.46 -3.16 -5.02
N GLY A 60 26.58 -2.81 -4.38
CA GLY A 60 27.39 -1.65 -4.72
C GLY A 60 28.82 -2.06 -5.07
N THR A 61 29.54 -1.18 -5.73
CA THR A 61 30.99 -1.31 -5.96
C THR A 61 31.69 -0.22 -5.17
N GLU A 62 32.62 -0.62 -4.31
CA GLU A 62 33.43 0.28 -3.48
C GLU A 62 34.89 0.17 -3.92
N LYS A 63 35.60 1.29 -3.95
CA LYS A 63 37.05 1.31 -4.19
C LYS A 63 37.76 1.33 -2.86
N THR A 64 38.62 0.35 -2.61
CA THR A 64 39.45 0.26 -1.40
C THR A 64 40.56 1.31 -1.45
N ARG A 65 41.21 1.56 -0.30
CA ARG A 65 42.29 2.57 -0.19
C ARG A 65 43.51 2.25 -1.06
N ASP A 66 43.77 0.98 -1.30
CA ASP A 66 44.81 0.44 -2.19
C ASP A 66 44.38 0.38 -3.67
N GLY A 67 43.19 0.90 -4.00
CA GLY A 67 42.73 1.10 -5.37
C GLY A 67 42.00 -0.07 -6.01
N GLN A 68 41.79 -1.17 -5.30
CA GLN A 68 41.00 -2.31 -5.77
C GLN A 68 39.51 -1.99 -5.75
N CYS A 69 38.75 -2.52 -6.71
CA CYS A 69 37.30 -2.45 -6.71
C CYS A 69 36.73 -3.72 -6.07
N ILE A 70 35.95 -3.56 -5.00
CA ILE A 70 35.25 -4.65 -4.33
C ILE A 70 33.73 -4.49 -4.50
N THR A 71 33.03 -5.61 -4.58
CA THR A 71 31.55 -5.62 -4.58
C THR A 71 31.05 -5.79 -3.16
N THR A 72 30.24 -4.85 -2.68
CA THR A 72 29.59 -4.94 -1.37
C THR A 72 28.10 -5.24 -1.54
N LYS A 73 27.60 -6.21 -0.77
CA LYS A 73 26.17 -6.53 -0.69
C LYS A 73 25.65 -6.08 0.67
N ARG A 74 24.64 -5.22 0.69
CA ARG A 74 24.01 -4.74 1.93
C ARG A 74 22.51 -4.95 1.87
N VAL A 75 21.93 -5.43 2.96
CA VAL A 75 20.46 -5.49 3.12
C VAL A 75 19.95 -4.07 3.31
N THR A 76 19.13 -3.59 2.39
CA THR A 76 18.60 -2.22 2.37
C THR A 76 17.12 -2.14 2.74
N GLY A 77 16.43 -3.27 2.79
CA GLY A 77 15.06 -3.35 3.25
C GLY A 77 14.57 -4.77 3.45
N VAL A 78 13.30 -4.89 3.85
CA VAL A 78 12.58 -6.15 4.01
C VAL A 78 11.18 -5.98 3.42
N SER A 79 10.79 -6.90 2.54
CA SER A 79 9.41 -7.10 2.10
C SER A 79 8.73 -8.10 3.04
N MET A 80 7.54 -7.78 3.54
CA MET A 80 6.77 -8.60 4.47
C MET A 80 5.40 -8.91 3.85
N HIS A 81 5.18 -10.18 3.48
CA HIS A 81 3.98 -10.66 2.81
C HIS A 81 2.99 -11.24 3.82
N PHE A 82 1.87 -10.54 4.01
CA PHE A 82 0.76 -10.91 4.87
C PHE A 82 -0.38 -11.50 4.02
N ARG A 83 -0.14 -12.71 3.47
CA ARG A 83 -1.03 -13.33 2.47
C ARG A 83 -2.48 -13.50 2.92
N LYS A 84 -2.74 -13.74 4.22
CA LYS A 84 -4.11 -13.88 4.74
C LYS A 84 -4.88 -12.56 4.77
N GLN A 85 -4.16 -11.45 4.77
CA GLN A 85 -4.68 -10.10 4.80
C GLN A 85 -4.64 -9.42 3.42
N GLY A 86 -4.15 -10.11 2.39
CA GLY A 86 -4.04 -9.58 1.03
C GLY A 86 -3.11 -8.38 0.89
N LEU A 87 -2.06 -8.29 1.74
CA LEU A 87 -1.17 -7.12 1.73
C LEU A 87 0.31 -7.45 1.83
N ILE A 88 1.14 -6.54 1.31
CA ILE A 88 2.59 -6.57 1.40
C ILE A 88 3.08 -5.24 1.99
N CYS A 89 3.99 -5.30 2.96
CA CYS A 89 4.66 -4.11 3.49
C CYS A 89 6.14 -4.13 3.13
N PHE A 90 6.62 -3.06 2.51
CA PHE A 90 8.05 -2.87 2.24
C PHE A 90 8.62 -1.88 3.24
N VAL A 91 9.62 -2.31 4.01
CA VAL A 91 10.28 -1.47 5.01
C VAL A 91 11.73 -1.28 4.63
N ASN A 92 12.14 -0.03 4.42
CA ASN A 92 13.54 0.31 4.22
C ASN A 92 14.29 0.25 5.55
N THR A 93 15.40 -0.48 5.56
CA THR A 93 16.28 -0.68 6.72
C THR A 93 17.65 -0.04 6.53
N ASN A 94 17.86 0.68 5.42
CA ASN A 94 19.10 1.40 5.16
C ASN A 94 19.34 2.49 6.22
N THR A 95 20.60 2.66 6.63
CA THR A 95 21.03 3.48 7.77
C THR A 95 21.16 4.97 7.45
N THR A 96 21.05 5.39 6.19
CA THR A 96 20.87 6.80 5.84
C THR A 96 19.46 7.25 6.23
N LYS A 97 19.35 7.88 7.41
CA LYS A 97 18.12 8.22 8.15
C LYS A 97 16.94 8.72 7.31
N TRP A 98 17.19 9.40 6.19
CA TRP A 98 16.16 9.97 5.32
C TRP A 98 15.25 8.96 4.61
N ARG A 99 15.71 7.71 4.44
CA ARG A 99 14.95 6.67 3.72
C ARG A 99 14.50 5.51 4.61
N GLN A 100 14.76 5.56 5.92
CA GLN A 100 14.41 4.48 6.85
C GLN A 100 12.91 4.48 7.14
N GLY A 101 12.32 3.28 7.29
CA GLY A 101 10.92 3.11 7.67
C GLY A 101 10.07 2.49 6.55
N LEU A 102 8.78 2.34 6.84
CA LEU A 102 7.79 1.73 5.96
C LEU A 102 7.67 2.54 4.67
N ALA A 103 8.13 1.99 3.56
CA ALA A 103 8.15 2.69 2.28
C ALA A 103 6.82 2.56 1.54
N LEU A 104 6.23 1.37 1.58
CA LEU A 104 5.08 1.01 0.76
C LEU A 104 4.19 0.01 1.50
N ILE A 105 2.87 0.17 1.36
CA ILE A 105 1.89 -0.87 1.67
C ILE A 105 1.10 -1.17 0.41
N GLU A 106 1.15 -2.40 -0.06
CA GLU A 106 0.37 -2.88 -1.20
C GLU A 106 -0.82 -3.69 -0.72
N PHE A 107 -2.01 -3.42 -1.24
CA PHE A 107 -3.23 -4.21 -1.03
C PHE A 107 -3.68 -4.81 -2.36
N ASP A 108 -3.93 -6.11 -2.38
CA ASP A 108 -4.48 -6.82 -3.54
C ASP A 108 -6.02 -6.98 -3.47
N SER A 109 -6.60 -7.68 -4.45
CA SER A 109 -8.04 -7.93 -4.53
C SER A 109 -8.61 -8.82 -3.42
N THR A 110 -7.77 -9.50 -2.65
CA THR A 110 -8.18 -10.32 -1.50
C THR A 110 -8.19 -9.52 -0.20
N ALA A 111 -7.61 -8.32 -0.18
CA ALA A 111 -7.65 -7.43 0.96
C ALA A 111 -9.05 -6.84 1.16
N ASN A 112 -9.59 -6.94 2.38
CA ASN A 112 -10.86 -6.31 2.74
C ASN A 112 -10.67 -4.82 3.10
N VAL A 113 -10.27 -4.01 2.11
CA VAL A 113 -9.99 -2.57 2.28
C VAL A 113 -10.81 -1.69 1.33
N SER A 114 -11.03 -0.44 1.72
CA SER A 114 -11.56 0.63 0.89
C SER A 114 -10.67 1.85 1.00
N SER A 115 -10.42 2.57 -0.09
CA SER A 115 -9.92 3.93 0.01
C SER A 115 -10.91 4.85 0.75
N ALA A 116 -10.41 5.99 1.24
CA ALA A 116 -11.22 7.03 1.88
C ALA A 116 -12.40 7.51 1.02
N LYS A 117 -12.28 7.38 -0.31
CA LYS A 117 -13.34 7.71 -1.27
C LYS A 117 -14.07 6.48 -1.81
N GLY A 118 -14.05 5.36 -1.09
CA GLY A 118 -14.87 4.19 -1.40
C GLY A 118 -14.31 3.22 -2.44
N ILE A 119 -13.10 3.45 -2.99
CA ILE A 119 -12.54 2.59 -4.03
C ILE A 119 -11.99 1.30 -3.43
N GLN A 120 -12.30 0.17 -4.06
CA GLN A 120 -11.97 -1.17 -3.57
C GLN A 120 -11.28 -1.98 -4.67
N PRO A 121 -10.17 -2.67 -4.35
CA PRO A 121 -9.60 -3.70 -5.22
C PRO A 121 -10.64 -4.76 -5.61
N GLY A 122 -10.63 -5.19 -6.86
CA GLY A 122 -11.51 -6.25 -7.39
C GLY A 122 -12.96 -5.84 -7.66
N LYS A 123 -13.40 -4.65 -7.25
CA LYS A 123 -14.79 -4.18 -7.45
C LYS A 123 -14.93 -2.97 -8.37
N HIS A 124 -13.91 -2.13 -8.44
CA HIS A 124 -13.96 -0.85 -9.16
C HIS A 124 -13.05 -0.86 -10.39
N ARG A 125 -13.29 0.10 -11.27
CA ARG A 125 -12.50 0.39 -12.46
C ARG A 125 -11.83 1.76 -12.34
N PHE A 126 -10.91 2.04 -13.27
CA PHE A 126 -10.26 3.34 -13.37
C PHE A 126 -11.23 4.50 -13.61
N SER A 127 -12.35 4.26 -14.30
CA SER A 127 -13.44 5.24 -14.40
C SER A 127 -13.96 5.68 -13.03
N ASP A 128 -14.14 4.74 -12.10
CA ASP A 128 -14.68 5.02 -10.77
C ASP A 128 -13.66 5.81 -9.93
N VAL A 129 -12.38 5.47 -10.08
CA VAL A 129 -11.28 6.21 -9.46
C VAL A 129 -11.31 7.66 -9.91
N ILE A 130 -11.40 7.92 -11.22
CA ILE A 130 -11.40 9.29 -11.76
C ILE A 130 -12.64 10.07 -11.32
N ALA A 131 -13.81 9.41 -11.27
CA ALA A 131 -15.04 10.03 -10.78
C ALA A 131 -14.92 10.48 -9.31
N GLN A 132 -14.22 9.72 -8.46
CA GLN A 132 -14.08 10.02 -7.03
C GLN A 132 -12.87 10.90 -6.71
N TYR A 133 -11.73 10.64 -7.35
CA TYR A 133 -10.46 11.30 -7.06
C TYR A 133 -10.17 12.51 -7.94
N GLY A 134 -10.85 12.64 -9.08
CA GLY A 134 -10.66 13.72 -10.03
C GLY A 134 -9.87 13.29 -11.28
N PRO A 135 -9.72 14.22 -12.24
CA PRO A 135 -9.02 13.97 -13.49
C PRO A 135 -7.53 13.72 -13.26
N ILE A 136 -6.91 13.03 -14.21
CA ILE A 136 -5.47 12.73 -14.22
C ILE A 136 -4.88 13.06 -15.59
N ASP A 137 -3.57 13.25 -15.64
CA ASP A 137 -2.83 13.31 -16.89
C ASP A 137 -2.50 11.89 -17.39
N PHE A 138 -3.15 11.47 -18.48
CA PHE A 138 -2.88 10.17 -19.10
C PHE A 138 -1.62 10.14 -19.97
N ASP A 139 -1.13 11.32 -20.37
CA ASP A 139 0.02 11.49 -21.26
C ASP A 139 1.30 11.86 -20.49
N LYS A 140 1.17 12.17 -19.19
CA LYS A 140 2.28 12.54 -18.28
C LYS A 140 3.15 13.67 -18.86
N LYS A 141 2.53 14.71 -19.42
CA LYS A 141 3.19 15.79 -20.17
C LYS A 141 4.08 16.66 -19.28
N ASP A 142 3.75 16.82 -18.01
CA ASP A 142 4.41 17.77 -17.10
C ASP A 142 5.08 17.12 -15.88
N ASN A 143 5.19 15.78 -15.86
CA ASN A 143 5.65 15.00 -14.69
C ASN A 143 4.90 15.32 -13.38
N SER A 144 3.75 15.99 -13.44
CA SER A 144 2.94 16.30 -12.27
C SER A 144 2.05 15.12 -11.88
N LEU A 145 1.57 15.13 -10.64
CA LEU A 145 0.55 14.22 -10.16
C LEU A 145 -0.78 14.98 -10.05
N PRO A 146 -1.92 14.33 -10.32
CA PRO A 146 -2.07 12.90 -10.60
C PRO A 146 -1.91 12.51 -12.07
N ALA A 147 -1.34 11.33 -12.34
CA ALA A 147 -1.02 10.86 -13.69
C ALA A 147 -1.15 9.34 -13.85
N ALA A 148 -1.33 8.88 -15.10
CA ALA A 148 -1.22 7.46 -15.45
C ALA A 148 0.24 7.07 -15.74
N GLN A 149 0.70 5.93 -15.21
CA GLN A 149 2.08 5.46 -15.38
C GLN A 149 2.13 3.95 -15.58
N GLU A 150 3.17 3.48 -16.27
CA GLU A 150 3.52 2.06 -16.32
C GLU A 150 4.69 1.81 -15.38
N ILE A 151 4.55 0.84 -14.48
CA ILE A 151 5.58 0.51 -13.49
C ILE A 151 5.84 -0.99 -13.44
N SER A 152 7.08 -1.35 -13.15
CA SER A 152 7.51 -2.72 -12.86
C SER A 152 8.63 -2.67 -11.84
N ASN A 153 8.56 -3.54 -10.83
CA ASN A 153 9.56 -3.62 -9.76
C ASN A 153 10.71 -4.59 -10.12
N ASP A 154 10.46 -5.54 -11.02
CA ASP A 154 11.38 -6.61 -11.42
C ASP A 154 11.70 -6.62 -12.93
N GLY A 155 11.06 -5.75 -13.71
CA GLY A 155 11.18 -5.68 -15.17
C GLY A 155 10.29 -6.68 -15.92
N GLU A 156 9.68 -7.63 -15.20
CA GLU A 156 8.89 -8.73 -15.78
C GLU A 156 7.38 -8.51 -15.55
N HIS A 157 7.01 -8.17 -14.32
CA HIS A 157 5.63 -7.91 -13.93
C HIS A 157 5.33 -6.42 -14.08
N TRP A 158 4.55 -6.09 -15.10
CA TRP A 158 4.17 -4.72 -15.41
C TRP A 158 2.77 -4.39 -14.91
N TYR A 159 2.58 -3.13 -14.53
CA TYR A 159 1.30 -2.60 -14.08
C TYR A 159 1.04 -1.26 -14.77
N THR A 160 -0.22 -1.02 -15.11
CA THR A 160 -0.73 0.30 -15.45
C THR A 160 -1.36 0.89 -14.19
N VAL A 161 -0.96 2.10 -13.84
CA VAL A 161 -1.22 2.67 -12.53
C VAL A 161 -1.72 4.10 -12.62
N LEU A 162 -2.81 4.38 -11.90
CA LEU A 162 -3.22 5.77 -11.64
C LEU A 162 -2.53 6.24 -10.36
N VAL A 163 -1.62 7.21 -10.50
CA VAL A 163 -0.79 7.73 -9.41
C VAL A 163 -1.38 9.04 -8.90
N PHE A 164 -1.76 9.07 -7.63
CA PHE A 164 -2.06 10.28 -6.87
C PHE A 164 -0.92 10.51 -5.85
N PRO A 165 -0.80 11.71 -5.23
CA PRO A 165 0.34 12.05 -4.36
C PRO A 165 0.70 11.02 -3.27
N THR A 166 -0.31 10.32 -2.72
CA THR A 166 -0.19 9.45 -1.55
C THR A 166 -0.83 8.07 -1.71
N ILE A 167 -1.49 7.84 -2.85
CA ILE A 167 -2.24 6.61 -3.13
C ILE A 167 -2.14 6.27 -4.61
N ARG A 168 -2.02 4.99 -4.93
CA ARG A 168 -2.00 4.50 -6.31
C ARG A 168 -3.05 3.42 -6.51
N PHE A 169 -3.66 3.41 -7.69
CA PHE A 169 -4.63 2.40 -8.10
C PHE A 169 -4.06 1.57 -9.24
N ILE A 170 -4.05 0.26 -9.06
CA ILE A 170 -3.21 -0.65 -9.83
C ILE A 170 -4.08 -1.53 -10.74
N SER A 171 -3.63 -1.72 -11.98
CA SER A 171 -4.16 -2.72 -12.90
C SER A 171 -3.01 -3.51 -13.54
N PRO A 172 -3.08 -4.85 -13.66
CA PRO A 172 -1.97 -5.66 -14.17
C PRO A 172 -1.80 -5.48 -15.68
N GLY A 173 -0.56 -5.48 -16.15
CA GLY A 173 -0.17 -5.38 -17.56
C GLY A 173 0.15 -3.95 -18.00
N LYS A 174 0.91 -3.84 -19.10
CA LYS A 174 1.14 -2.58 -19.82
C LYS A 174 -0.14 -2.06 -20.49
N LYS A 175 -0.17 -0.76 -20.77
CA LYS A 175 -1.16 -0.11 -21.62
C LYS A 175 -0.99 -0.62 -23.05
N GLN A 176 -2.07 -1.04 -23.69
CA GLN A 176 -2.06 -1.41 -25.10
C GLN A 176 -2.39 -0.19 -25.98
N PRO A 177 -1.84 -0.11 -27.21
CA PRO A 177 -2.24 0.92 -28.16
C PRO A 177 -3.76 0.89 -28.41
N GLY A 178 -4.42 2.06 -28.32
CA GLY A 178 -5.87 2.18 -28.51
C GLY A 178 -6.74 1.68 -27.34
N GLU A 179 -6.14 1.23 -26.24
CA GLU A 179 -6.87 0.77 -25.07
C GLU A 179 -7.62 1.92 -24.36
N ASN A 180 -8.88 1.67 -24.02
CA ASN A 180 -9.62 2.54 -23.12
C ASN A 180 -9.26 2.25 -21.66
N LEU A 181 -8.32 3.02 -21.12
CA LEU A 181 -7.85 2.88 -19.74
C LEU A 181 -8.95 2.98 -18.68
N LEU A 182 -10.06 3.68 -18.96
CA LEU A 182 -11.17 3.84 -18.02
C LEU A 182 -11.84 2.51 -17.66
N LEU A 183 -11.76 1.52 -18.55
CA LEU A 183 -12.36 0.20 -18.35
C LEU A 183 -11.47 -0.75 -17.54
N ARG A 184 -10.21 -0.39 -17.29
CA ARG A 184 -9.30 -1.27 -16.55
C ARG A 184 -9.78 -1.49 -15.12
N PRO A 185 -9.74 -2.74 -14.62
CA PRO A 185 -10.09 -3.03 -13.24
C PRO A 185 -8.99 -2.51 -12.31
N VAL A 186 -9.41 -1.99 -11.16
CA VAL A 186 -8.53 -1.77 -10.01
C VAL A 186 -8.34 -3.11 -9.31
N THR A 187 -7.16 -3.71 -9.45
CA THR A 187 -6.82 -4.99 -8.79
C THR A 187 -6.02 -4.81 -7.52
N GLY A 188 -5.53 -3.60 -7.27
CA GLY A 188 -4.83 -3.28 -6.03
C GLY A 188 -4.82 -1.79 -5.73
N ILE A 189 -4.51 -1.48 -4.48
CA ILE A 189 -4.26 -0.12 -4.00
C ILE A 189 -2.93 -0.09 -3.28
N TRP A 190 -2.09 0.87 -3.60
CA TRP A 190 -0.81 1.04 -2.93
C TRP A 190 -0.76 2.37 -2.18
N LEU A 191 -0.29 2.34 -0.94
CA LEU A 191 0.00 3.52 -0.12
C LEU A 191 1.49 3.79 -0.12
N GLU A 192 1.88 4.95 -0.62
CA GLU A 192 3.28 5.36 -0.75
C GLU A 192 3.35 6.88 -0.72
N ASN A 193 4.45 7.45 -0.23
CA ASN A 193 4.66 8.89 -0.24
C ASN A 193 5.76 9.25 -1.25
N GLN A 194 5.39 10.02 -2.28
CA GLN A 194 6.26 10.38 -3.41
C GLN A 194 7.34 11.44 -3.10
N TYR A 195 7.46 11.91 -1.86
CA TYR A 195 8.41 12.97 -1.46
C TYR A 195 9.32 12.55 -0.31
#